data_AF-A0A800JM02-F1
#
_entry.id   AF-A0A800JM02-F1
#
_cell.length_a   1.000
_cell.length_b   1.000
_cell.length_c   1.000
_cell.angle_alpha   90.00
_cell.angle_beta   90.00
_cell.angle_gamma   90.00
#
_symmetry.space_group_name_H-M   'P 1'
#
loop_
_entity.id
_entity.type
_entity.pdbx_description
1 polymer ?
#
loop_
_entity_poly.entity_id
_entity_poly.type
_entity_poly.pdbx_seq_one_letter_code
_entity_poly.pdbx_strand_id
1 'polypeptide(L)'
;MRSSLQPVTLSQRAYSLIEVLAASGIIVIALGAALSLGIATVSQEESGNRIARGLSIQENAARLFRLGLSPEEIIRLIPSDPCVEKLSISIPYSVMAGSVSVIASDIELTVITNPSKVRWSSGVLDNNKLEDEARRDLPKITVYRLYTRAGH
;
A
#
# COMPACT_ATOMS: atom_id res chain seq x y z
N MET A 1 -29.27 -35.92 -67.92
CA MET A 1 -29.04 -35.29 -66.61
C MET A 1 -27.76 -35.85 -66.02
N ARG A 2 -26.62 -35.15 -66.14
CA ARG A 2 -25.36 -35.51 -65.48
C ARG A 2 -25.11 -34.50 -64.37
N SER A 3 -25.32 -34.92 -63.14
CA SER A 3 -25.00 -34.15 -61.93
C SER A 3 -23.48 -34.14 -61.74
N SER A 4 -22.84 -33.01 -62.04
CA SER A 4 -21.45 -32.76 -61.69
C SER A 4 -21.36 -32.52 -60.18
N LEU A 5 -21.01 -33.55 -59.42
CA LEU A 5 -20.53 -33.38 -58.05
C LEU A 5 -19.16 -32.70 -58.13
N GLN A 6 -19.13 -31.40 -57.88
CA GLN A 6 -17.88 -30.69 -57.66
C GLN A 6 -17.25 -31.19 -56.35
N PRO A 7 -15.96 -31.57 -56.35
CA PRO A 7 -15.27 -31.85 -55.11
C PRO A 7 -15.15 -30.52 -54.34
N VAL A 8 -15.74 -30.46 -53.15
CA VAL A 8 -15.44 -29.41 -52.18
C VAL A 8 -14.00 -29.62 -51.77
N THR A 9 -13.08 -28.94 -52.45
CA THR A 9 -11.69 -28.87 -52.03
C THR A 9 -11.68 -28.03 -50.77
N LEU A 10 -11.75 -28.68 -49.61
CA LEU A 10 -11.30 -28.07 -48.36
C LEU A 10 -9.83 -27.74 -48.58
N SER A 11 -9.56 -26.49 -48.95
CA SER A 11 -8.23 -25.96 -49.12
C SER A 11 -7.54 -26.02 -47.76
N GLN A 12 -6.88 -27.15 -47.47
CA GLN A 12 -5.98 -27.30 -46.34
C GLN A 12 -4.81 -26.34 -46.57
N ARG A 13 -4.97 -25.11 -46.10
CA ARG A 13 -3.85 -24.17 -45.94
C ARG A 13 -2.96 -24.74 -44.83
N ALA A 14 -1.93 -25.47 -45.23
CA ALA A 14 -0.86 -25.82 -44.33
C ALA A 14 -0.18 -24.51 -43.91
N TYR A 15 -0.24 -24.18 -42.62
CA TYR A 15 0.53 -23.09 -42.06
C TYR A 15 2.02 -23.37 -42.25
N SER A 16 2.76 -22.36 -42.68
CA SER A 16 4.21 -22.49 -42.82
C SER A 16 4.86 -22.63 -41.44
N LEU A 17 5.98 -23.36 -41.36
CA LEU A 17 6.74 -23.51 -40.11
C LEU A 17 7.13 -22.15 -39.49
N ILE A 18 7.37 -21.14 -40.33
CA ILE A 18 7.65 -19.78 -39.87
C ILE A 18 6.44 -19.13 -39.19
N GLU A 19 5.23 -19.40 -39.66
CA GLU A 19 3.99 -18.86 -39.07
C GLU A 19 3.69 -19.54 -37.74
N VAL A 20 3.91 -20.86 -37.64
CA VAL A 20 3.78 -21.60 -36.38
C VAL A 20 4.83 -21.14 -35.37
N LEU A 21 6.07 -20.88 -35.82
CA LEU A 21 7.13 -20.33 -34.96
C LEU A 21 6.82 -18.90 -34.49
N ALA A 22 6.29 -18.05 -35.38
CA ALA A 22 5.86 -16.70 -35.01
C ALA A 22 4.71 -16.73 -34.01
N ALA A 23 3.70 -17.58 -34.25
CA ALA A 23 2.56 -17.73 -33.34
C ALA A 23 2.99 -18.26 -31.96
N SER A 24 3.87 -19.26 -31.90
CA SER A 24 4.36 -19.80 -30.64
C SER A 24 5.21 -18.78 -29.87
N GLY A 25 6.02 -17.98 -30.55
CA GLY A 25 6.76 -16.87 -29.95
C GLY A 25 5.84 -15.83 -29.30
N ILE A 26 4.76 -15.44 -29.98
CA ILE A 26 3.77 -14.51 -29.44
C ILE A 26 3.11 -15.07 -28.18
N ILE A 27 2.77 -16.36 -28.16
CA ILE A 27 2.16 -17.01 -26.98
C ILE A 27 3.10 -16.97 -25.78
N VAL A 28 4.40 -17.26 -25.98
CA VAL A 28 5.39 -17.23 -24.89
C VAL A 28 5.54 -15.81 -24.33
N ILE A 29 5.61 -14.80 -25.21
CA ILE A 29 5.67 -13.40 -24.79
C ILE A 29 4.41 -13.00 -24.02
N ALA A 30 3.23 -13.38 -24.51
CA ALA A 30 1.96 -13.09 -23.85
C ALA A 30 1.87 -13.76 -22.47
N LEU A 31 2.33 -15.00 -22.34
CA LEU A 31 2.37 -15.71 -21.06
C LEU A 31 3.33 -15.04 -20.07
N GLY A 32 4.53 -14.65 -20.52
CA GLY A 32 5.48 -13.90 -19.71
C GLY A 32 4.90 -12.56 -19.22
N ALA A 33 4.23 -11.83 -20.11
CA ALA A 33 3.55 -10.58 -19.76
C ALA A 33 2.41 -10.80 -18.74
N ALA A 34 1.60 -11.85 -18.91
CA ALA A 34 0.52 -12.19 -17.98
C ALA A 34 1.04 -12.54 -16.59
N LEU A 35 2.12 -13.33 -16.50
CA LEU A 35 2.76 -13.68 -15.23
C LEU A 35 3.38 -12.45 -14.55
N SER A 36 4.07 -11.60 -15.33
CA SER A 36 4.65 -10.35 -14.83
C SER A 36 3.58 -9.42 -14.28
N LEU A 37 2.46 -9.29 -14.99
CA LEU A 37 1.33 -8.48 -14.54
C LEU A 37 0.70 -9.07 -13.26
N GLY A 38 0.52 -10.38 -13.19
CA GLY A 38 -0.03 -11.04 -12.00
C GLY A 38 0.81 -10.79 -10.73
N ILE A 39 2.14 -10.84 -10.87
CA ILE A 39 3.06 -10.51 -9.76
C ILE A 39 2.92 -9.03 -9.37
N ALA A 40 2.86 -8.13 -10.37
CA ALA A 40 2.72 -6.70 -10.13
C ALA A 40 1.40 -6.36 -9.41
N THR A 41 0.28 -6.98 -9.80
CA THR A 41 -1.04 -6.73 -9.18
C THR A 41 -1.08 -7.17 -7.73
N VAL A 42 -0.51 -8.33 -7.39
CA VAL A 42 -0.45 -8.81 -6.00
C VAL A 42 0.42 -7.87 -5.15
N SER A 43 1.55 -7.40 -5.69
CA SER A 43 2.42 -6.43 -5.01
C SER A 43 1.70 -5.10 -4.74
N GLN A 44 0.90 -4.63 -5.69
CA GLN A 44 0.10 -3.41 -5.54
C GLN A 44 -0.99 -3.57 -4.49
N GLU A 45 -1.67 -4.71 -4.45
CA GLU A 45 -2.71 -5.00 -3.45
C GLU A 45 -2.14 -5.00 -2.04
N GLU A 46 -1.03 -5.70 -1.82
CA GLU A 46 -0.39 -5.76 -0.49
C GLU A 46 0.12 -4.38 -0.05
N SER A 47 0.71 -3.60 -0.98
CA SER A 47 1.11 -2.22 -0.71
C SER A 47 -0.09 -1.35 -0.30
N GLY A 48 -1.21 -1.46 -1.02
CA GLY A 48 -2.46 -0.75 -0.69
C GLY A 48 -3.02 -1.15 0.67
N ASN A 49 -3.03 -2.45 0.98
CA ASN A 49 -3.50 -2.98 2.26
C ASN A 49 -2.70 -2.41 3.44
N ARG A 50 -1.38 -2.30 3.30
CA ARG A 50 -0.51 -1.72 4.33
C ARG A 50 -0.77 -0.23 4.55
N ILE A 51 -0.96 0.53 3.47
CA ILE A 51 -1.32 1.94 3.56
C ILE A 51 -2.65 2.10 4.29
N ALA A 52 -3.65 1.26 3.97
CA ALA A 52 -4.95 1.29 4.64
C ALA A 52 -4.84 0.96 6.15
N ARG A 53 -3.99 0.00 6.53
CA ARG A 53 -3.71 -0.28 7.95
C ARG A 53 -3.04 0.89 8.64
N GLY A 54 -2.05 1.51 8.01
CA GLY A 54 -1.41 2.71 8.52
C GLY A 54 -2.42 3.85 8.76
N LEU A 55 -3.27 4.14 7.79
CA LEU A 55 -4.33 5.15 7.94
C LEU A 55 -5.29 4.81 9.08
N SER A 56 -5.68 3.54 9.23
CA SER A 56 -6.52 3.10 10.36
C SER A 56 -5.84 3.34 11.71
N ILE A 57 -4.53 3.06 11.82
CA ILE A 57 -3.74 3.36 13.03
C ILE A 57 -3.68 4.87 13.28
N GLN A 58 -3.47 5.68 12.24
CA GLN A 58 -3.43 7.14 12.34
C GLN A 58 -4.78 7.72 12.79
N GLU A 59 -5.90 7.20 12.27
CA GLU A 59 -7.24 7.60 12.69
C GLU A 59 -7.54 7.18 14.13
N ASN A 60 -7.12 5.97 14.54
CA ASN A 60 -7.27 5.51 15.90
C ASN A 60 -6.45 6.36 16.87
N ALA A 61 -5.22 6.72 16.51
CA ALA A 61 -4.40 7.67 17.27
C ALA A 61 -5.11 9.03 17.42
N ALA A 62 -5.71 9.54 16.33
CA ALA A 62 -6.47 10.78 16.35
C ALA A 62 -7.70 10.70 17.27
N ARG A 63 -8.41 9.57 17.27
CA ARG A 63 -9.56 9.35 18.17
C ARG A 63 -9.13 9.30 19.63
N LEU A 64 -8.02 8.62 19.94
CA LEU A 64 -7.49 8.57 21.31
C LEU A 64 -7.03 9.95 21.79
N PHE A 65 -6.44 10.76 20.91
CA PHE A 65 -6.10 12.15 21.23
C PHE A 65 -7.33 13.00 21.54
N ARG A 66 -8.42 12.83 20.78
CA ARG A 66 -9.70 13.52 21.07
C ARG A 66 -10.33 13.07 22.38
N LEU A 67 -10.20 11.79 22.74
CA LEU A 67 -10.64 11.25 24.04
C LEU A 67 -9.80 11.77 25.20
N GLY A 68 -8.56 12.16 24.91
CA GLY A 68 -7.79 13.00 25.79
C GLY A 68 -6.55 12.40 26.41
N LEU A 69 -6.12 11.27 25.87
CA LEU A 69 -4.88 10.63 26.27
C LEU A 69 -3.69 11.50 25.84
N SER A 70 -2.61 11.39 26.61
CA SER A 70 -1.34 12.01 26.25
C SER A 70 -0.70 11.28 25.06
N PRO A 71 0.10 11.96 24.21
CA PRO A 71 0.82 11.34 23.10
C PRO A 71 1.58 10.07 23.50
N GLU A 72 2.20 10.07 24.68
CA GLU A 72 2.99 8.96 25.21
C GLU A 72 2.13 7.75 25.56
N GLU A 73 0.93 7.97 26.11
CA GLU A 73 -0.05 6.91 26.39
C GLU A 73 -0.61 6.32 25.09
N ILE A 74 -0.87 7.18 24.09
CA ILE A 74 -1.38 6.74 22.79
C ILE A 74 -0.38 5.81 22.10
N ILE A 75 0.91 6.16 22.10
CA ILE A 75 1.97 5.32 21.51
C ILE A 75 2.07 3.98 22.22
N ARG A 76 1.82 3.93 23.53
CA ARG A 76 1.82 2.67 24.31
C ARG A 76 0.58 1.81 24.06
N LEU A 77 -0.55 2.43 23.74
CA LEU A 77 -1.83 1.73 23.57
C LEU A 77 -2.01 1.19 22.14
N ILE A 78 -1.40 1.85 21.15
CA ILE A 78 -1.46 1.41 19.75
C ILE A 78 -0.61 0.14 19.59
N PRO A 79 -1.15 -0.93 18.96
CA PRO A 79 -0.39 -2.14 18.73
C PRO A 79 0.77 -1.87 17.77
N SER A 80 1.95 -2.43 18.08
CA SER A 80 3.09 -2.42 17.17
C SER A 80 2.78 -3.28 15.93
N ASP A 81 2.55 -2.62 14.79
CA ASP A 81 2.35 -3.28 13.50
C ASP A 81 3.68 -3.34 12.73
N PRO A 82 4.10 -4.49 12.18
CA PRO A 82 5.33 -4.60 11.39
C PRO A 82 5.34 -3.75 10.10
N CYS A 83 4.18 -3.25 9.67
CA CYS A 83 4.04 -2.36 8.53
C CYS A 83 4.29 -0.88 8.90
N VAL A 84 4.29 -0.56 10.20
CA VAL A 84 4.52 0.80 10.71
C VAL A 84 5.98 0.92 11.14
N GLU A 85 6.72 1.81 10.49
CA GLU A 85 8.12 2.06 10.84
C GLU A 85 8.22 3.07 11.98
N LYS A 86 7.46 4.15 11.89
CA LYS A 86 7.54 5.25 12.86
C LYS A 86 6.19 5.92 12.98
N LEU A 87 5.66 5.94 14.20
CA LEU A 87 4.55 6.79 14.60
C LEU A 87 5.11 7.93 15.45
N SER A 88 4.81 9.18 15.09
CA SER A 88 5.23 10.36 15.85
C SER A 88 4.05 11.30 16.04
N ILE A 89 3.76 11.59 17.30
CA ILE A 89 2.71 12.52 17.70
C ILE A 89 3.41 13.74 18.28
N SER A 90 3.14 14.91 17.70
CA SER A 90 3.74 16.15 18.14
C SER A 90 3.18 16.60 19.49
N ILE A 91 4.00 17.36 20.23
CA ILE A 91 3.62 17.93 21.52
C ILE A 91 2.35 18.79 21.32
N PRO A 92 1.32 18.65 22.16
CA PRO A 92 0.08 19.39 22.00
C PRO A 92 0.32 20.91 22.12
N TYR A 93 -0.17 21.68 21.16
CA TYR A 93 -0.06 23.14 21.13
C TYR A 93 -1.44 23.79 21.11
N SER A 94 -1.59 24.98 21.69
CA SER A 94 -2.87 25.70 21.68
C SER A 94 -3.02 26.54 20.41
N VAL A 95 -4.21 26.46 19.80
CA VAL A 95 -4.60 27.23 18.62
C VAL A 95 -5.95 27.90 18.90
N MET A 96 -6.07 29.15 18.48
CA MET A 96 -7.34 29.87 18.52
C MET A 96 -8.17 29.53 17.26
N ALA A 97 -9.34 28.93 17.46
CA ALA A 97 -10.33 28.73 16.41
C ALA A 97 -11.46 29.74 16.62
N GLY A 98 -11.34 30.92 15.98
CA GLY A 98 -12.26 32.04 16.22
C GLY A 98 -12.11 32.58 17.65
N SER A 99 -13.16 32.47 18.46
CA SER A 99 -13.18 32.92 19.86
C SER A 99 -12.90 31.81 20.89
N VAL A 100 -12.59 30.58 20.45
CA VAL A 100 -12.39 29.41 21.33
C VAL A 100 -10.93 28.94 21.26
N SER A 101 -10.32 28.68 22.42
CA SER A 101 -9.01 28.04 22.50
C SER A 101 -9.15 26.52 22.39
N VAL A 102 -8.37 25.93 21.48
CA VAL A 102 -8.41 24.51 21.13
C VAL A 102 -6.99 23.97 21.19
N ILE A 103 -6.81 22.76 21.69
CA ILE A 103 -5.52 22.06 21.69
C ILE A 103 -5.41 21.31 20.36
N ALA A 104 -4.34 21.54 19.62
CA ALA A 104 -4.00 20.81 18.41
C ALA A 104 -2.78 19.91 18.66
N SER A 105 -2.75 18.75 17.98
CA SER A 105 -1.56 17.92 17.88
C SER A 105 -1.48 17.35 16.48
N ASP A 106 -0.26 17.20 15.99
CA ASP A 106 0.01 16.67 14.68
C ASP A 106 0.42 15.21 14.76
N ILE A 107 -0.21 14.36 13.95
CA ILE A 107 0.05 12.93 13.90
C ILE A 107 0.70 12.60 12.56
N GLU A 108 1.96 12.17 12.62
CA GLU A 108 2.78 11.75 11.49
C GLU A 108 3.05 10.25 11.60
N LEU A 109 2.89 9.54 10.48
CA LEU A 109 3.03 8.09 10.42
C LEU A 109 3.76 7.69 9.14
N THR A 110 4.84 6.93 9.29
CA THR A 110 5.60 6.36 8.17
C THR A 110 5.29 4.87 8.06
N VAL A 111 4.82 4.44 6.88
CA VAL A 111 4.46 3.05 6.57
C VAL A 111 5.49 2.44 5.61
N ILE A 112 5.83 1.19 5.86
CA ILE A 112 6.69 0.38 4.98
C ILE A 112 5.82 -0.24 3.89
N THR A 113 5.89 0.31 2.68
CA THR A 113 5.07 -0.13 1.53
C THR A 113 5.68 -1.29 0.75
N ASN A 114 6.97 -1.60 0.96
CA ASN A 114 7.64 -2.71 0.30
C ASN A 114 7.68 -3.98 1.18
N PRO A 115 7.17 -5.14 0.71
CA PRO A 115 7.23 -6.39 1.45
C PRO A 115 8.65 -6.90 1.72
N SER A 116 9.64 -6.64 0.84
CA SER A 116 11.01 -7.12 1.02
C SER A 116 11.78 -6.42 2.14
N LYS A 117 11.27 -5.28 2.63
CA LYS A 117 11.85 -4.53 3.76
C LYS A 117 11.08 -4.73 5.07
N VAL A 118 10.05 -5.58 5.11
CA VAL A 118 9.44 -5.98 6.38
C VAL A 118 10.44 -6.85 7.10
N ARG A 119 11.23 -6.22 7.97
CA ARG A 119 12.22 -6.88 8.80
C ARG A 119 11.48 -7.74 9.80
N TRP A 120 11.32 -9.02 9.48
CA TRP A 120 11.10 -10.03 10.51
C TRP A 120 12.33 -9.99 11.41
N SER A 121 12.13 -9.77 12.70
CA SER A 121 13.19 -9.61 13.71
C SER A 121 14.06 -10.87 13.80
N SER A 122 14.98 -11.03 12.87
CA SER A 122 16.08 -11.99 12.88
C SER A 122 17.35 -11.15 12.95
N GLY A 123 18.13 -11.33 14.01
CA GLY A 123 19.29 -10.51 14.38
C GLY A 123 20.49 -10.66 13.44
N VAL A 124 20.32 -10.30 12.17
CA VAL A 124 21.40 -10.25 11.18
C VAL A 124 21.54 -8.83 10.65
N LEU A 125 22.76 -8.33 10.75
CA LEU A 125 23.16 -6.94 10.57
C LEU A 125 23.62 -6.74 9.13
N ASP A 126 22.67 -6.48 8.22
CA ASP A 126 22.98 -6.20 6.81
C ASP A 126 23.07 -4.69 6.56
N ASN A 127 24.29 -4.24 6.26
CA ASN A 127 24.69 -2.85 6.05
C ASN A 127 24.39 -2.32 4.64
N ASN A 128 23.26 -2.71 4.03
CA ASN A 128 22.92 -2.25 2.68
C ASN A 128 21.91 -1.12 2.74
N LYS A 129 22.44 0.10 2.64
CA LYS A 129 21.73 1.37 2.42
C LYS A 129 21.07 1.33 1.04
N LEU A 130 19.95 0.61 0.92
CA LEU A 130 19.11 0.56 -0.27
C LEU A 130 17.89 1.47 -0.03
N GLU A 131 17.69 2.37 -0.98
CA GLU A 131 17.14 3.71 -0.83
C GLU A 131 15.63 3.81 -0.50
N ASP A 132 15.25 5.07 -0.22
CA ASP A 132 13.98 5.66 0.25
C ASP A 132 12.66 5.17 -0.37
N GLU A 133 12.67 4.35 -1.40
CA GLU A 133 11.49 4.05 -2.22
C GLU A 133 10.48 3.08 -1.57
N ALA A 134 10.84 2.50 -0.42
CA ALA A 134 10.03 1.53 0.32
C ALA A 134 9.21 2.14 1.48
N ARG A 135 9.36 3.45 1.69
CA ARG A 135 8.73 4.19 2.78
C ARG A 135 7.76 5.16 2.19
N ARG A 136 6.54 5.19 2.72
CA ARG A 136 5.61 6.28 2.45
C ARG A 136 5.26 6.96 3.76
N ASP A 137 5.56 8.24 3.81
CA ASP A 137 5.02 9.14 4.80
C ASP A 137 3.55 9.37 4.47
N LEU A 138 2.68 9.02 5.40
CA LEU A 138 1.26 9.30 5.29
C LEU A 138 1.02 10.81 5.44
N PRO A 139 -0.06 11.33 4.84
CA PRO A 139 -0.41 12.73 5.01
C PRO A 139 -0.55 13.06 6.49
N LYS A 140 0.10 14.14 6.90
CA LYS A 140 0.04 14.66 8.25
C LYS A 140 -1.41 15.01 8.61
N ILE A 141 -1.89 14.50 9.74
CA ILE A 141 -3.22 14.83 10.25
C ILE A 141 -3.07 15.71 11.49
N THR A 142 -3.60 16.92 11.43
CA THR A 142 -3.74 17.81 12.59
C THR A 142 -5.07 17.53 13.27
N VAL A 143 -5.01 17.17 14.55
CA VAL A 143 -6.17 16.79 15.35
C VAL A 143 -6.42 17.84 16.40
N TYR A 144 -7.67 18.28 16.50
CA TYR A 144 -8.13 19.30 17.42
C TYR A 144 -8.92 18.70 18.58
N ARG A 145 -8.71 19.27 19.77
CA ARG A 145 -9.38 18.93 21.02
C ARG A 145 -9.80 20.21 21.74
N LEU A 146 -11.06 20.32 22.14
CA LEU A 146 -11.54 21.44 22.95
C LEU A 146 -10.85 21.45 24.31
N TYR A 147 -10.54 22.65 24.81
CA TYR A 147 -10.05 22.82 26.17
C TYR A 147 -11.17 22.43 27.16
N THR A 148 -11.22 21.17 27.57
CA THR A 148 -12.07 20.78 28.69
C THR A 148 -11.40 21.33 29.94
N ARG A 149 -11.99 22.38 30.53
CA ARG A 149 -11.62 22.91 31.85
C ARG A 149 -11.44 21.71 32.79
N ALA A 150 -10.20 21.34 33.08
CA ALA A 150 -9.91 20.30 34.04
C ALA A 150 -10.57 20.71 35.36
N GLY A 151 -11.36 19.80 35.92
CA GLY A 151 -12.04 20.00 37.19
C GLY A 151 -11.05 20.45 38.26
N HIS A 152 -11.47 21.47 38.99
CA HIS A 152 -10.92 21.85 40.29
C HIS A 152 -11.15 20.72 41.30
#